data_AF-A0A496X936-F1
#
_entry.id   AF-A0A496X936-F1
#
_cell.length_a   1.000
_cell.length_b   1.000
_cell.length_c   1.000
_cell.angle_alpha   90.00
_cell.angle_beta   90.00
_cell.angle_gamma   90.00
#
_symmetry.space_group_name_H-M   'P 1'
#
loop_
_entity.id
_entity.type
_entity.pdbx_description
1 polymer ?
#
loop_
_entity_poly.entity_id
_entity_poly.type
_entity_poly.pdbx_seq_one_letter_code
_entity_poly.pdbx_strand_id
1 'polypeptide(L)' 'IVGMPYAIPEMFNTDEMSGGTPYGATTIAGGDGSRQPSEAELTIARFQGKHVAEIAAKLAA' A
#
# COMPACT_ATOMS: atom_id res chain seq x y z
N ILE A 1 13.87 7.35 -1.63
CA ILE A 1 12.48 6.86 -1.77
C ILE A 1 12.36 5.61 -0.92
N VAL A 2 11.32 5.49 -0.10
CA VAL A 2 11.04 4.32 0.74
C VAL A 2 9.96 3.50 0.05
N GLY A 3 10.31 2.30 -0.43
CA GLY A 3 9.38 1.38 -1.09
C GLY A 3 8.65 0.46 -0.10
N MET A 4 7.89 -0.49 -0.64
CA MET A 4 7.21 -1.55 0.12
C MET A 4 7.80 -2.91 -0.24
N PRO A 5 8.70 -3.49 0.58
CA PRO A 5 9.43 -4.69 0.20
C PRO A 5 8.60 -5.98 0.41
N TYR A 6 7.42 -6.09 -0.22
CA TYR A 6 6.50 -7.22 -0.07
C TYR A 6 6.32 -7.66 1.41
N ALA A 7 6.03 -6.69 2.26
CA ALA A 7 6.22 -6.84 3.70
C ALA A 7 5.00 -7.38 4.47
N ILE A 8 3.83 -7.41 3.83
CA ILE A 8 2.56 -7.77 4.48
C ILE A 8 1.73 -8.73 3.60
N PRO A 9 0.90 -9.61 4.19
CA PRO A 9 0.14 -10.62 3.47
C PRO A 9 -0.75 -10.06 2.34
N GLU A 10 -1.30 -8.87 2.53
CA GLU A 10 -2.21 -8.21 1.60
C GLU A 10 -1.56 -7.94 0.23
N MET A 11 -0.22 -7.84 0.18
CA MET A 11 0.52 -7.67 -1.09
C MET A 11 0.65 -8.94 -1.92
N PHE A 12 0.27 -10.10 -1.36
CA PHE A 12 0.32 -11.39 -2.03
C PHE A 12 -1.08 -11.95 -2.35
N ASN A 13 -2.13 -11.18 -2.07
CA ASN A 13 -3.50 -11.60 -2.35
C ASN A 13 -3.73 -11.66 -3.87
N THR A 14 -4.15 -12.83 -4.35
CA THR A 14 -4.52 -13.07 -5.76
C THR A 14 -5.99 -13.45 -5.96
N ASP A 15 -6.77 -13.50 -4.88
CA ASP A 15 -8.17 -13.95 -4.90
C ASP A 15 -9.13 -12.82 -5.29
N GLU A 16 -8.72 -11.57 -5.08
CA GLU A 16 -9.49 -10.37 -5.44
C GLU A 16 -8.66 -9.38 -6.25
N MET A 17 -9.34 -8.54 -7.02
CA MET A 17 -8.70 -7.42 -7.69
C MET A 17 -8.27 -6.38 -6.65
N SER A 18 -6.96 -6.28 -6.41
CA SER A 18 -6.36 -5.35 -5.44
C SER A 18 -5.20 -4.58 -6.06
N GLY A 19 -5.10 -3.29 -5.72
CA GLY A 19 -3.89 -2.50 -5.90
C GLY A 19 -2.81 -2.80 -4.84
N GLY A 20 -1.69 -2.08 -4.93
CA GLY A 20 -0.49 -2.29 -4.14
C GLY A 20 0.65 -2.85 -4.97
N THR A 21 1.84 -2.25 -4.87
CA THR A 21 3.05 -2.70 -5.56
C THR A 21 4.26 -2.56 -4.63
N PRO A 22 5.42 -3.15 -4.99
CA PRO A 22 6.64 -2.91 -4.23
C PRO A 22 7.12 -1.46 -4.20
N TYR A 23 6.60 -0.64 -5.11
CA TYR A 23 6.94 0.77 -5.20
C TYR A 23 6.08 1.63 -4.26
N GLY A 24 4.93 1.10 -3.80
CA GLY A 24 4.00 1.80 -2.92
C GLY A 24 2.56 1.28 -3.04
N ALA A 25 1.70 1.75 -2.14
CA ALA A 25 0.27 1.50 -2.17
C ALA A 25 -0.36 2.13 -3.41
N THR A 26 -1.27 1.40 -4.04
CA THR A 26 -2.11 1.88 -5.13
C THR A 26 -3.53 1.37 -4.93
N THR A 27 -4.50 1.97 -5.62
CA THR A 27 -5.89 1.52 -5.63
C THR A 27 -6.41 1.51 -7.06
N ILE A 28 -7.41 0.68 -7.34
CA ILE A 28 -8.05 0.56 -8.64
C ILE A 28 -9.43 1.22 -8.57
N ALA A 29 -9.63 2.32 -9.30
CA ALA A 29 -10.88 3.07 -9.28
C ALA A 29 -11.96 2.53 -10.24
N GLY A 30 -11.60 1.64 -11.17
CA GLY A 30 -12.47 1.24 -12.28
C GLY A 30 -12.57 2.31 -13.37
N GLY A 31 -13.19 1.98 -14.51
CA GLY A 31 -13.25 2.88 -15.67
C GLY A 31 -14.15 4.11 -15.47
N ASP A 32 -15.14 4.01 -14.59
CA ASP A 32 -16.06 5.10 -14.23
C ASP A 32 -15.70 5.76 -12.89
N GLY A 33 -14.66 5.29 -12.21
CA GLY A 33 -14.21 5.81 -10.92
C GLY A 33 -15.10 5.43 -9.72
N SER A 34 -16.10 4.56 -9.90
CA SER A 34 -17.06 4.23 -8.84
C SER A 34 -16.49 3.32 -7.74
N ARG A 35 -15.45 2.52 -8.05
CA ARG A 35 -14.85 1.58 -7.09
C ARG A 35 -14.09 2.35 -6.00
N GLN A 36 -14.45 2.07 -4.75
CA GLN A 36 -13.74 2.56 -3.59
C GLN A 36 -12.55 1.65 -3.24
N PRO A 37 -11.53 2.17 -2.53
CA PRO A 37 -10.41 1.35 -2.08
C PRO A 37 -10.88 0.15 -1.25
N SER A 38 -10.35 -1.04 -1.54
CA SER A 38 -10.64 -2.23 -0.74
C SER A 38 -9.93 -2.18 0.62
N GLU A 39 -10.36 -3.02 1.57
CA GLU A 39 -9.69 -3.13 2.87
C GLU A 39 -8.22 -3.58 2.73
N ALA A 40 -7.90 -4.42 1.74
CA ALA A 40 -6.53 -4.80 1.43
C ALA A 40 -5.70 -3.57 1.00
N GLU A 41 -6.21 -2.77 0.07
CA GLU A 41 -5.55 -1.54 -0.41
C GLU A 41 -5.34 -0.52 0.71
N LEU A 42 -6.34 -0.34 1.57
CA LEU A 42 -6.25 0.55 2.74
C LEU A 42 -5.22 0.05 3.75
N THR A 43 -5.12 -1.26 3.96
CA THR A 43 -4.13 -1.87 4.85
C THR A 43 -2.71 -1.66 4.33
N ILE A 44 -2.49 -1.84 3.03
CA ILE A 44 -1.23 -1.55 2.35
C ILE A 44 -0.85 -0.07 2.51
N ALA A 45 -1.81 0.86 2.34
CA ALA A 45 -1.57 2.30 2.52
C ALA A 45 -1.20 2.67 3.97
N ARG A 46 -1.88 2.09 4.97
CA ARG A 46 -1.55 2.29 6.40
C ARG A 46 -0.15 1.78 6.72
N PHE A 47 0.22 0.61 6.21
CA PHE A 47 1.57 0.07 6.36
C PHE A 47 2.61 1.01 5.73
N GLN A 48 2.38 1.49 4.51
CA GLN A 48 3.30 2.41 3.84
C GLN A 48 3.52 3.68 4.68
N GLY A 49 2.44 4.28 5.19
CA GLY A 49 2.52 5.48 6.03
C GLY A 49 3.38 5.25 7.27
N LYS A 50 3.16 4.15 7.99
CA LYS A 50 3.98 3.76 9.13
C LYS A 50 5.45 3.55 8.74
N HIS A 51 5.70 2.79 7.68
CA HIS A 51 7.05 2.43 7.25
C HIS A 51 7.89 3.67 6.86
N VAL A 52 7.28 4.58 6.10
CA VAL A 52 7.92 5.86 5.74
C VAL A 52 8.21 6.70 6.97
N ALA A 53 7.23 6.83 7.89
CA ALA A 53 7.39 7.64 9.10
C ALA A 53 8.51 7.10 10.01
N GLU A 54 8.60 5.78 10.20
CA GLU A 54 9.66 5.15 10.99
C GLU A 54 11.06 5.38 10.40
N ILE A 55 11.20 5.29 9.07
CA ILE A 55 12.49 5.56 8.41
C ILE A 55 12.84 7.04 8.48
N ALA A 56 11.87 7.92 8.24
CA ALA A 56 12.08 9.37 8.32
C ALA A 56 12.52 9.79 9.72
N ALA A 57 11.89 9.26 10.78
CA ALA A 57 12.27 9.53 12.16
C ALA A 57 13.72 9.10 12.47
N LYS A 58 14.18 7.97 11.94
CA LYS A 58 15.57 7.50 12.08
C LYS A 58 16.58 8.37 11.36
N LEU A 59 16.19 9.01 10.25
CA LEU A 59 17.06 9.90 9.48
C LEU A 59 17.10 11.34 10.02
N ALA A 60 16.08 11.74 10.77
CA ALA A 60 15.99 13.08 11.36
C ALA A 60 16.74 13.20 12.71
N ALA A 61 17.08 12.07 13.34
CA ALA A 61 17.88 11.99 14.55
C ALA A 61 19.38 12.03 14.24
#